data_AF-A0A2D9DBS3-F1
#
_entry.id   AF-A0A2D9DBS3-F1
#
_cell.length_a   1.000
_cell.length_b   1.000
_cell.length_c   1.000
_cell.angle_alpha   90.00
_cell.angle_beta   90.00
_cell.angle_gamma   90.00
#
_symmetry.space_group_name_H-M   'P 1'
#
loop_
_entity.id
_entity.type
_entity.pdbx_description
1 polymer ?
#
loop_
_entity_poly.entity_id
_entity_poly.type
_entity_poly.pdbx_seq_one_letter_code
_entity_poly.pdbx_strand_id
1 'polypeptide(L)' 'SDDMVDKVERINDIRKDNGDDSYEFDYFLLCNKICGQAHYNMQMKVIVESEADYEAWLAEQSTFGESMSEE' A
#
# COMPACT_ATOMS: atom_id res chain seq x y z
N SER A 1 11.07 10.43 2.25
CA SER A 1 11.66 10.92 1.00
C SER A 1 10.70 11.96 0.48
N ASP A 2 10.87 13.23 0.87
CA ASP A 2 9.97 14.33 0.48
C ASP A 2 9.75 14.38 -1.04
N ASP A 3 10.79 14.09 -1.82
CA ASP A 3 10.80 14.13 -3.27
C ASP A 3 9.61 13.39 -3.94
N MET A 4 9.14 12.28 -3.37
CA MET A 4 8.03 11.53 -3.95
C MET A 4 6.68 12.17 -3.63
N VAL A 5 6.53 12.74 -2.44
CA VAL A 5 5.32 13.46 -2.02
C VAL A 5 5.17 14.71 -2.88
N ASP A 6 6.22 15.53 -2.95
CA ASP A 6 6.25 16.76 -3.76
C ASP A 6 5.93 16.49 -5.24
N LYS A 7 6.47 15.37 -5.77
CA LYS A 7 6.22 14.97 -7.16
C LYS A 7 4.77 14.59 -7.39
N VAL A 8 4.16 13.85 -6.46
CA VAL A 8 2.76 13.44 -6.54
C VAL A 8 1.84 14.63 -6.44
N GLU A 9 2.10 15.56 -5.52
CA GLU A 9 1.37 16.82 -5.40
C GLU A 9 1.40 17.60 -6.72
N ARG A 10 2.60 17.81 -7.27
CA ARG A 10 2.75 18.52 -8.55
C ARG A 10 2.03 17.82 -9.71
N ILE A 11 2.03 16.48 -9.75
CA ILE A 11 1.30 15.75 -10.80
C ILE A 11 -0.21 15.90 -10.59
N ASN A 12 -0.69 15.88 -9.35
CA ASN A 12 -2.11 16.08 -9.04
C ASN A 12 -2.59 17.49 -9.40
N ASP A 13 -1.76 18.52 -9.24
CA ASP A 13 -2.08 19.86 -9.72
C ASP A 13 -2.30 19.89 -11.24
N ILE A 14 -1.40 19.25 -12.02
CA ILE A 14 -1.51 19.17 -13.48
C ILE A 14 -2.78 18.38 -13.88
N ARG A 15 -3.06 17.27 -13.19
CA ARG A 15 -4.25 16.44 -13.45
C ARG A 15 -5.53 17.23 -13.21
N LYS A 16 -5.58 18.00 -12.12
CA LYS A 16 -6.69 18.88 -11.79
C LYS A 16 -6.93 19.92 -12.89
N ASP A 17 -5.89 20.56 -13.41
CA ASP A 17 -6.01 21.52 -14.51
C ASP A 17 -6.54 20.89 -15.81
N ASN A 18 -6.26 19.60 -16.02
CA ASN A 18 -6.77 18.82 -17.15
C ASN A 18 -8.19 18.27 -16.93
N GLY A 19 -8.76 18.39 -15.72
CA GLY A 19 -10.03 17.77 -15.36
C GLY A 19 -9.95 16.27 -15.07
N ASP A 20 -8.75 15.75 -14.81
CA ASP A 20 -8.49 14.37 -14.41
C ASP A 20 -8.58 14.19 -12.89
N ASP A 21 -8.91 12.98 -12.44
CA ASP A 21 -8.90 12.61 -11.02
C ASP A 21 -7.47 12.59 -10.44
N SER A 22 -7.34 13.00 -9.18
CA SER A 22 -6.09 12.87 -8.41
C SER A 22 -5.72 11.40 -8.21
N TYR A 23 -4.43 11.13 -8.06
CA TYR A 23 -3.93 9.81 -7.71
C TYR A 23 -3.11 9.86 -6.42
N GLU A 24 -3.06 8.72 -5.74
CA GLU A 24 -2.21 8.50 -4.58
C GLU A 24 -1.02 7.63 -4.96
N PHE A 25 0.10 7.84 -4.29
CA PHE A 25 1.29 7.02 -4.49
C PHE A 25 1.30 5.84 -3.53
N ASP A 26 1.37 4.65 -4.10
CA ASP A 26 1.43 3.39 -3.36
C ASP A 26 2.85 2.80 -3.36
N TYR A 27 3.26 2.26 -2.21
CA TYR A 27 4.46 1.44 -2.11
C TYR A 27 4.10 -0.02 -2.38
N PHE A 28 4.83 -0.67 -3.29
CA PHE A 28 4.68 -2.10 -3.55
C PHE A 28 5.96 -2.86 -3.19
N LEU A 29 5.81 -3.88 -2.35
CA LEU A 29 6.83 -4.89 -2.13
C LEU A 29 6.70 -5.97 -3.20
N LEU A 30 7.77 -6.15 -3.97
CA LEU A 30 7.84 -7.15 -5.04
C LEU A 30 8.77 -8.29 -4.62
N CYS A 31 8.41 -9.51 -5.01
CA CYS A 31 9.28 -10.65 -4.83
C CYS A 31 10.50 -10.56 -5.77
N ASN A 32 11.72 -10.62 -5.21
CA ASN A 32 12.97 -10.49 -5.98
C ASN A 32 13.62 -11.85 -6.35
N LYS A 33 12.91 -12.96 -6.16
CA LYS A 33 13.41 -14.30 -6.52
C LYS A 33 12.29 -15.10 -7.17
N ILE A 34 12.57 -15.65 -8.36
CA ILE A 34 11.64 -16.56 -9.03
C ILE A 34 11.37 -17.76 -8.11
N CYS A 35 10.11 -17.89 -7.69
CA CYS A 35 9.67 -18.85 -6.68
C CYS A 35 8.47 -19.70 -7.11
N GLY A 36 8.03 -19.61 -8.37
CA GLY A 36 6.93 -20.40 -8.93
C GLY A 36 6.28 -19.75 -10.15
N GLN A 37 5.27 -20.41 -10.73
CA GLN A 37 4.56 -19.92 -11.92
C GLN A 37 3.85 -18.58 -11.67
N ALA A 38 3.31 -18.38 -10.46
CA ALA A 38 2.62 -17.16 -10.06
C ALA A 38 3.56 -16.03 -9.57
N HIS A 39 4.87 -16.14 -9.78
CA HIS A 39 5.86 -15.18 -9.26
C HIS A 39 5.53 -13.72 -9.59
N TYR A 40 5.09 -13.44 -10.83
CA TYR A 40 4.75 -12.09 -11.28
C TYR A 40 3.53 -11.47 -10.56
N ASN A 41 2.70 -12.30 -9.92
CA ASN A 41 1.55 -11.84 -9.15
C ASN A 41 1.92 -11.48 -7.70
N MET A 42 3.17 -11.76 -7.26
CA MET A 42 3.62 -11.46 -5.90
C MET A 42 3.98 -9.98 -5.75
N GLN A 43 2.94 -9.16 -5.68
CA GLN A 43 2.98 -7.75 -5.31
C GLN A 43 2.15 -7.55 -4.04
N MET A 44 2.73 -6.88 -3.04
CA MET A 44 2.02 -6.52 -1.82
C MET A 44 2.04 -5.00 -1.67
N LYS A 45 0.87 -4.38 -1.55
CA LYS A 45 0.76 -2.95 -1.22
C LYS A 45 1.18 -2.75 0.23
N VAL A 46 2.03 -1.76 0.46
CA VAL A 46 2.50 -1.35 1.79
C VAL A 46 1.93 0.03 2.09
N ILE A 47 1.32 0.16 3.26
CA ILE A 47 0.75 1.41 3.77
C ILE A 47 1.63 1.88 4.92
N VAL A 48 1.95 3.17 4.96
CA VAL A 48 2.79 3.79 6.00
C VAL A 48 1.94 4.79 6.75
N GLU A 49 1.74 4.55 8.05
CA GLU A 49 0.90 5.38 8.91
C GLU A 49 1.64 5.78 10.18
N SER A 50 0.99 6.59 11.03
CA SER A 50 1.51 6.90 12.35
C SER A 50 1.46 5.68 13.27
N GLU A 51 2.27 5.67 14.33
CA GLU A 51 2.25 4.60 15.33
C GLU A 51 0.86 4.42 15.96
N ALA A 52 0.16 5.52 16.25
CA ALA A 52 -1.18 5.46 16.84
C ALA A 52 -2.21 4.83 15.90
N ASP A 53 -2.17 5.16 14.60
CA ASP A 53 -3.08 4.60 13.60
C ASP A 53 -2.79 3.12 13.34
N TYR A 54 -1.50 2.76 13.29
CA TYR A 54 -1.06 1.38 13.17
C TYR A 54 -1.54 0.51 14.34
N GLU A 55 -1.38 0.96 15.58
CA GLU A 55 -1.83 0.22 16.77
C GLU A 55 -3.35 0.08 16.80
N ALA A 56 -4.09 1.12 16.36
CA ALA A 56 -5.54 1.05 16.22
C ALA A 56 -5.96 0.00 15.19
N TRP A 57 -5.36 0.01 13.99
CA TRP A 57 -5.60 -0.97 12.94
C TRP A 57 -5.24 -2.40 13.37
N LEU A 58 -4.13 -2.56 14.10
CA LEU A 58 -3.67 -3.85 14.59
C LEU A 58 -4.66 -4.46 15.59
N ALA A 59 -5.26 -3.64 16.46
CA ALA A 59 -6.27 -4.09 17.43
C ALA A 59 -7.57 -4.60 16.78
N GLU A 60 -7.84 -4.24 15.52
CA GLU A 60 -8.99 -4.72 14.74
C GLU A 60 -8.74 -6.10 14.11
N GLN A 61 -7.49 -6.55 14.02
CA GLN A 61 -7.14 -7.81 13.34
C GLN A 61 -7.34 -9.01 14.28
N SER A 62 -7.89 -10.11 13.76
CA SER A 62 -7.93 -11.38 14.48
C SER A 62 -6.55 -12.02 14.54
N THR A 63 -6.29 -12.81 15.59
CA THR A 63 -5.06 -13.60 15.63
C THR A 63 -5.09 -14.69 14.57
N PHE A 64 -3.90 -15.11 14.14
CA PHE A 64 -3.78 -16.21 13.18
C PHE A 64 -4.48 -17.49 13.65
N GLY A 65 -4.38 -17.80 14.95
CA GLY A 65 -5.04 -18.97 15.54
C GLY A 65 -6.56 -18.90 15.44
N GLU A 66 -7.15 -17.73 15.68
CA GLU A 66 -8.60 -17.51 15.53
C GLU A 66 -9.01 -17.68 14.06
N SER A 67 -8.28 -17.05 13.13
CA SER A 67 -8.58 -17.14 11.69
C SER A 67 -8.55 -18.57 11.12
N MET A 68 -7.72 -19.45 11.70
CA MET A 68 -7.61 -20.86 11.29
C MET A 68 -8.69 -21.75 11.90
N SER A 69 -9.33 -21.30 12.98
CA SER A 69 -10.37 -22.06 13.69
C SER A 69 -11.79 -21.81 13.17
N GLU A 70 -11.95 -20.78 12.33
CA GLU A 70 -13.21 -20.38 11.71
C GLU A 70 -13.45 -21.05 10.33
N GLU A 71 -12.57 -21.96 9.89
CA GLU A 71 -12.71 -22.82 8.69
C GLU A 71 -13.37 -24.18 8.95
#